data_AF-A0A0D2YDB8-F1
#
_entry.id   AF-A0A0D2YDB8-F1
#
_cell.length_a   1.000
_cell.length_b   1.000
_cell.length_c   1.000
_cell.angle_alpha   90.00
_cell.angle_beta   90.00
_cell.angle_gamma   90.00
#
_symmetry.space_group_name_H-M   'P 1'
#
loop_
_entity.id
_entity.type
_entity.pdbx_description
1 polymer ?
#
loop_
_entity_poly.entity_id
_entity_poly.type
_entity_poly.pdbx_seq_one_letter_code
_entity_poly.pdbx_strand_id
1 'polypeptide(L)'
;KEENEEENEEGQVIRRPALWAPGDQWPNHRRMGILAVGIDSSYHYQWYDDADSPHAWRPVGGTWQLEPEVVTLSHDKVPLIAIFGLAIDSTLQWKFWDGGNPTGVLDSLGGRWLGPPTVVTKQGSAGPQSAWDLFIVGWDLKLYHVQGSFIWQATPPGHGRGAGAPGGGAFVPRWGSFEPLGGLTE
;
A
#
# COMPACT_ATOMS: atom_id res chain seq x y z
N LYS A 1 9.73 -30.07 -37.10
CA LYS A 1 9.89 -28.63 -36.83
C LYS A 1 9.13 -28.39 -35.54
N GLU A 2 9.86 -28.29 -34.45
CA GLU A 2 9.34 -27.95 -33.13
C GLU A 2 8.89 -26.49 -33.18
N GLU A 3 7.60 -26.25 -32.95
CA GLU A 3 7.12 -24.94 -32.53
C GLU A 3 7.22 -24.94 -31.00
N ASN A 4 8.34 -24.45 -30.49
CA ASN A 4 8.43 -23.93 -29.13
C ASN A 4 7.61 -22.65 -29.10
N GLU A 5 6.32 -22.78 -28.83
CA GLU A 5 5.55 -21.66 -28.29
C GLU A 5 6.03 -21.47 -26.85
N GLU A 6 6.88 -20.47 -26.63
CA GLU A 6 7.03 -19.83 -25.32
C GLU A 6 5.63 -19.40 -24.88
N GLU A 7 4.96 -20.24 -24.08
CA GLU A 7 3.82 -19.82 -23.29
C GLU A 7 4.29 -18.68 -22.39
N ASN A 8 3.98 -17.46 -22.81
CA ASN A 8 4.16 -16.22 -22.06
C ASN A 8 3.85 -16.48 -20.56
N GLU A 9 4.83 -16.18 -19.71
CA GLU A 9 4.80 -16.26 -18.24
C GLU A 9 3.82 -15.22 -17.62
N GLU A 10 2.64 -15.05 -18.20
CA GLU A 10 1.66 -14.05 -17.80
C GLU A 10 0.92 -14.48 -16.53
N GLY A 11 1.20 -13.79 -15.43
CA GLY A 11 0.35 -13.78 -14.24
C GLY A 11 0.70 -14.78 -13.13
N GLN A 12 1.90 -15.36 -13.15
CA GLN A 12 2.34 -16.20 -12.03
C GLN A 12 2.57 -15.37 -10.76
N VAL A 13 1.77 -15.66 -9.74
CA VAL A 13 1.85 -15.03 -8.42
C VAL A 13 2.60 -15.96 -7.48
N ILE A 14 3.63 -15.45 -6.80
CA ILE A 14 4.50 -16.26 -5.95
C ILE A 14 4.16 -16.18 -4.45
N ARG A 15 3.17 -15.36 -4.06
CA ARG A 15 2.76 -15.11 -2.66
C ARG A 15 1.26 -14.93 -2.53
N ARG A 16 0.75 -14.84 -1.30
CA ARG A 16 -0.67 -14.51 -1.11
C ARG A 16 -0.94 -13.09 -1.65
N PRO A 17 -1.98 -12.91 -2.47
CA PRO A 17 -2.39 -11.59 -2.90
C PRO A 17 -3.12 -10.86 -1.76
N ALA A 18 -3.08 -9.54 -1.83
CA ALA A 18 -3.88 -8.67 -0.99
C ALA A 18 -5.03 -8.07 -1.81
N LEU A 19 -6.20 -7.92 -1.18
CA LEU A 19 -7.40 -7.37 -1.80
C LEU A 19 -7.65 -5.97 -1.24
N TRP A 20 -8.11 -5.06 -2.08
CA TRP A 20 -8.65 -3.78 -1.65
C TRP A 20 -9.97 -3.49 -2.34
N ALA A 21 -10.90 -2.91 -1.59
CA ALA A 21 -12.20 -2.48 -2.07
C ALA A 21 -12.58 -1.22 -1.29
N PRO A 22 -12.37 -0.03 -1.84
CA PRO A 22 -12.68 1.23 -1.17
C PRO A 22 -14.20 1.48 -1.10
N GLY A 23 -15.03 0.56 -1.59
CA GLY A 23 -16.48 0.69 -1.56
C GLY A 23 -16.99 1.82 -2.46
N ASP A 24 -17.96 2.57 -1.95
CA ASP A 24 -18.60 3.72 -2.61
C ASP A 24 -17.81 5.03 -2.48
N GLN A 25 -16.61 4.99 -1.90
CA GLN A 25 -15.85 6.19 -1.58
C GLN A 25 -15.31 6.90 -2.83
N TRP A 26 -15.17 6.19 -3.96
CA TRP A 26 -14.71 6.78 -5.22
C TRP A 26 -15.91 7.35 -6.00
N PRO A 27 -15.89 8.63 -6.42
CA PRO A 27 -16.98 9.17 -7.21
C PRO A 27 -17.11 8.38 -8.52
N ASN A 28 -18.30 7.81 -8.74
CA ASN A 28 -18.74 7.15 -9.97
C ASN A 28 -18.27 5.70 -10.20
N HIS A 29 -17.48 5.08 -9.30
CA HIS A 29 -17.08 3.68 -9.47
C HIS A 29 -17.01 2.86 -8.18
N ARG A 30 -17.60 1.65 -8.18
CA ARG A 30 -17.26 0.62 -7.20
C ARG A 30 -16.05 -0.14 -7.73
N ARG A 31 -14.86 0.35 -7.38
CA ARG A 31 -13.62 -0.33 -7.72
C ARG A 31 -13.35 -1.45 -6.73
N MET A 32 -12.81 -2.56 -7.20
CA MET A 32 -12.02 -3.46 -6.35
C MET A 32 -10.72 -3.79 -7.05
N GLY A 33 -9.70 -4.17 -6.30
CA GLY A 33 -8.45 -4.58 -6.90
C GLY A 33 -7.67 -5.55 -6.06
N ILE A 34 -6.72 -6.17 -6.74
CA ILE A 34 -5.85 -7.21 -6.23
C ILE A 34 -4.43 -6.68 -6.38
N LEU A 35 -3.63 -6.85 -5.33
CA LEU A 35 -2.19 -6.63 -5.33
C LEU A 35 -1.50 -7.98 -5.14
N ALA A 36 -0.53 -8.29 -5.97
CA ALA A 36 0.16 -9.57 -5.96
C ALA A 36 1.67 -9.38 -6.15
N VAL A 37 2.45 -10.37 -5.72
CA VAL A 37 3.89 -10.43 -5.98
C VAL A 37 4.13 -11.28 -7.22
N GLY A 38 4.71 -10.67 -8.25
CA GLY A 38 5.11 -11.37 -9.47
C GLY A 38 6.40 -12.17 -9.28
N ILE A 39 6.70 -13.05 -10.25
CA ILE A 39 7.97 -13.80 -10.31
C ILE A 39 9.20 -12.90 -10.41
N ASP A 40 9.02 -11.68 -10.92
CA ASP A 40 10.03 -10.61 -10.95
C ASP A 40 10.31 -10.00 -9.57
N SER A 41 9.68 -10.55 -8.51
CA SER A 41 9.74 -10.04 -7.15
C SER A 41 9.24 -8.59 -7.05
N SER A 42 8.37 -8.14 -7.96
CA SER A 42 7.77 -6.81 -7.89
C SER A 42 6.28 -6.89 -7.55
N TYR A 43 5.73 -5.81 -6.99
CA TYR A 43 4.29 -5.73 -6.78
C TYR A 43 3.59 -5.35 -8.09
N HIS A 44 2.58 -6.13 -8.44
CA HIS A 44 1.67 -5.88 -9.54
C HIS A 44 0.27 -5.70 -9.00
N TYR A 45 -0.49 -4.81 -9.62
CA TYR A 45 -1.90 -4.62 -9.27
C TYR A 45 -2.80 -4.74 -10.48
N GLN A 46 -4.02 -5.18 -10.21
CA GLN A 46 -5.11 -5.30 -11.16
C GLN A 46 -6.39 -4.79 -10.48
N TRP A 47 -7.31 -4.22 -11.25
CA TRP A 47 -8.56 -3.69 -10.70
C TRP A 47 -9.73 -3.90 -11.66
N TYR A 48 -10.93 -3.74 -11.11
CA TYR A 48 -12.23 -3.88 -11.76
C TYR A 48 -13.02 -2.60 -11.56
N ASP A 49 -13.60 -2.04 -12.63
CA ASP A 49 -14.43 -0.82 -12.59
C ASP A 49 -15.88 -1.17 -12.92
N ASP A 50 -16.72 -1.46 -11.93
CA ASP A 50 -18.16 -1.83 -12.10
C ASP A 50 -18.48 -2.88 -13.19
N ALA A 51 -17.46 -3.56 -13.72
CA ALA A 51 -17.49 -4.36 -14.93
C ALA A 51 -17.07 -5.80 -14.63
N ASP A 52 -17.52 -6.73 -15.48
CA ASP A 52 -17.27 -8.17 -15.33
C ASP A 52 -15.84 -8.58 -15.71
N SER A 53 -15.02 -7.68 -16.27
CA SER A 53 -13.65 -7.97 -16.71
C SER A 53 -12.61 -7.08 -16.04
N PRO A 54 -11.46 -7.64 -15.59
CA PRO A 54 -10.39 -6.86 -15.02
C PRO A 54 -9.65 -6.03 -16.07
N HIS A 55 -9.02 -4.95 -15.62
CA HIS A 55 -7.97 -4.28 -16.38
C HIS A 55 -6.69 -5.12 -16.43
N ALA A 56 -5.77 -4.82 -17.35
CA ALA A 56 -4.48 -5.51 -17.39
C ALA A 56 -3.67 -5.28 -16.10
N TRP A 57 -2.87 -6.27 -15.71
CA TRP A 57 -1.90 -6.13 -14.61
C TRP A 57 -0.95 -4.96 -14.91
N ARG A 58 -0.64 -4.19 -13.87
CA ARG A 58 0.31 -3.08 -13.96
C ARG A 58 1.35 -3.17 -12.85
N PRO A 59 2.62 -2.85 -13.14
CA PRO A 59 3.66 -2.82 -12.14
C PRO A 59 3.47 -1.61 -11.22
N VAL A 60 3.64 -1.83 -9.93
CA VAL A 60 3.77 -0.79 -8.90
C VAL A 60 5.25 -0.42 -8.70
N GLY A 61 6.13 -1.41 -8.87
CA GLY A 61 7.58 -1.29 -8.67
C GLY A 61 8.07 -1.82 -7.31
N GLY A 62 9.37 -1.63 -7.06
CA GLY A 62 10.07 -2.17 -5.89
C GLY A 62 10.51 -3.63 -6.04
N THR A 63 11.24 -4.15 -5.05
CA THR A 63 11.67 -5.55 -5.02
C THR A 63 11.37 -6.16 -3.64
N TRP A 64 10.52 -7.18 -3.63
CA TRP A 64 9.76 -7.66 -2.47
C TRP A 64 9.91 -9.16 -2.29
N GLN A 65 9.98 -9.60 -1.03
CA GLN A 65 10.02 -11.04 -0.71
C GLN A 65 8.73 -11.55 -0.06
N LEU A 66 7.99 -10.66 0.59
CA LEU A 66 6.89 -11.00 1.48
C LEU A 66 5.57 -10.42 1.01
N GLU A 67 4.49 -11.01 1.51
CA GLU A 67 3.12 -10.62 1.24
C GLU A 67 2.93 -9.12 1.50
N PRO A 68 2.31 -8.36 0.58
CA PRO A 68 1.90 -7.00 0.87
C PRO A 68 0.69 -6.98 1.79
N GLU A 69 0.53 -5.86 2.49
CA GLU A 69 -0.71 -5.47 3.14
C GLU A 69 -1.28 -4.24 2.41
N VAL A 70 -2.59 -4.24 2.17
CA VAL A 70 -3.27 -3.14 1.46
C VAL A 70 -4.47 -2.67 2.27
N VAL A 71 -4.58 -1.35 2.43
CA VAL A 71 -5.69 -0.73 3.14
C VAL A 71 -6.26 0.44 2.35
N THR A 72 -7.57 0.65 2.50
CA THR A 72 -8.21 1.89 2.06
C THR A 72 -8.18 2.89 3.18
N LEU A 73 -7.53 4.02 2.91
CA LEU A 73 -7.50 5.21 3.74
C LEU A 73 -8.51 6.22 3.17
N SER A 74 -8.88 7.21 3.97
CA SER A 74 -9.69 8.34 3.53
C SER A 74 -9.12 9.65 4.07
N HIS A 75 -9.17 10.70 3.25
CA HIS A 75 -8.88 12.06 3.67
C HIS A 75 -9.83 13.01 2.96
N ASP A 76 -10.59 13.83 3.69
CA ASP A 76 -11.56 14.78 3.15
C ASP A 76 -12.57 14.13 2.16
N LYS A 77 -12.97 12.87 2.46
CA LYS A 77 -13.81 12.01 1.60
C LYS A 77 -13.17 11.58 0.28
N VAL A 78 -11.87 11.84 0.11
CA VAL A 78 -11.06 11.26 -0.95
C VAL A 78 -10.50 9.94 -0.46
N PRO A 79 -10.90 8.81 -1.05
CA PRO A 79 -10.31 7.51 -0.74
C PRO A 79 -8.91 7.41 -1.33
N LEU A 80 -8.00 6.89 -0.52
CA LEU A 80 -6.62 6.62 -0.89
C LEU A 80 -6.35 5.13 -0.66
N ILE A 81 -5.58 4.51 -1.53
CA ILE A 81 -5.11 3.14 -1.35
C ILE A 81 -3.68 3.20 -0.88
N ALA A 82 -3.39 2.54 0.23
CA ALA A 82 -2.04 2.43 0.75
C ALA A 82 -1.59 0.98 0.76
N ILE A 83 -0.35 0.77 0.35
CA ILE A 83 0.33 -0.52 0.34
C ILE A 83 1.50 -0.47 1.30
N PHE A 84 1.68 -1.56 2.03
CA PHE A 84 2.77 -1.78 2.96
C PHE A 84 3.41 -3.11 2.63
N GLY A 85 4.73 -3.18 2.71
CA GLY A 85 5.45 -4.41 2.44
C GLY A 85 6.84 -4.39 3.01
N LEU A 86 7.48 -5.57 2.98
CA LEU A 86 8.90 -5.70 3.28
C LEU A 86 9.70 -5.93 2.00
N ALA A 87 10.65 -5.04 1.76
CA ALA A 87 11.62 -5.22 0.69
C ALA A 87 12.54 -6.42 0.99
N ILE A 88 13.34 -6.84 0.00
CA ILE A 88 14.31 -7.95 0.12
C ILE A 88 15.21 -7.82 1.36
N ASP A 89 15.61 -6.60 1.71
CA ASP A 89 16.47 -6.30 2.86
C ASP A 89 15.73 -6.25 4.20
N SER A 90 14.46 -6.65 4.21
CA SER A 90 13.54 -6.61 5.35
C SER A 90 13.24 -5.19 5.85
N THR A 91 13.47 -4.16 5.04
CA THR A 91 13.03 -2.79 5.35
C THR A 91 11.54 -2.64 5.10
N LEU A 92 10.84 -1.95 6.01
CA LEU A 92 9.45 -1.60 5.80
C LEU A 92 9.37 -0.47 4.79
N GLN A 93 8.61 -0.70 3.73
CA GLN A 93 8.36 0.26 2.67
C GLN A 93 6.86 0.39 2.44
N TRP A 94 6.46 1.53 1.90
CA TRP A 94 5.06 1.83 1.71
C TRP A 94 4.84 2.85 0.58
N LYS A 95 3.59 2.96 0.14
CA LYS A 95 3.14 3.94 -0.85
C LYS A 95 1.63 4.13 -0.75
N PHE A 96 1.13 5.27 -1.20
CA PHE A 96 -0.30 5.49 -1.37
C PHE A 96 -0.65 6.23 -2.67
N TRP A 97 -1.90 6.14 -3.10
CA TRP A 97 -2.43 6.86 -4.27
C TRP A 97 -3.95 7.06 -4.17
N ASP A 98 -4.48 8.01 -4.95
CA ASP A 98 -5.91 8.40 -5.02
C ASP A 98 -6.68 7.69 -6.13
N GLY A 99 -6.19 6.52 -6.53
CA GLY A 99 -6.79 5.72 -7.58
C GLY A 99 -6.23 5.90 -9.00
N GLY A 100 -5.32 6.85 -9.17
CA GLY A 100 -4.43 6.88 -10.34
C GLY A 100 -3.43 5.71 -10.39
N ASN A 101 -2.50 5.72 -11.34
CA ASN A 101 -1.44 4.72 -11.39
C ASN A 101 -0.44 4.93 -10.22
N PRO A 102 -0.22 3.94 -9.35
CA PRO A 102 0.85 4.00 -8.36
C PRO A 102 2.19 3.73 -9.03
N THR A 103 2.84 4.76 -9.58
CA THR A 103 4.19 4.63 -10.18
C THR A 103 5.29 5.16 -9.25
N GLY A 104 6.54 4.77 -9.53
CA GLY A 104 7.74 5.28 -8.87
C GLY A 104 8.27 4.43 -7.72
N VAL A 105 9.29 4.94 -7.02
CA VAL A 105 9.93 4.27 -5.87
C VAL A 105 9.02 4.33 -4.64
N LEU A 106 9.02 3.29 -3.81
CA LEU A 106 8.30 3.30 -2.54
C LEU A 106 9.14 3.96 -1.45
N ASP A 107 8.47 4.60 -0.50
CA ASP A 107 9.14 5.29 0.59
C ASP A 107 9.53 4.26 1.67
N SER A 108 10.72 4.41 2.23
CA SER A 108 11.17 3.59 3.36
C SER A 108 10.67 4.18 4.67
N LEU A 109 10.04 3.35 5.50
CA LEU A 109 9.76 3.63 6.91
C LEU A 109 10.90 3.14 7.82
N GLY A 110 11.95 2.57 7.23
CA GLY A 110 13.11 2.06 7.94
C GLY A 110 12.84 0.80 8.76
N GLY A 111 13.74 0.55 9.71
CA GLY A 111 13.75 -0.66 10.52
C GLY A 111 14.15 -1.92 9.74
N ARG A 112 14.22 -3.03 10.46
CA ARG A 112 14.44 -4.36 9.91
C ARG A 112 13.50 -5.32 10.62
N TRP A 113 12.66 -6.01 9.86
CA TRP A 113 11.50 -6.71 10.40
C TRP A 113 11.48 -8.19 10.01
N LEU A 114 10.77 -9.01 10.77
CA LEU A 114 10.80 -10.47 10.60
C LEU A 114 9.76 -10.99 9.60
N GLY A 115 8.63 -10.29 9.45
CA GLY A 115 7.50 -10.75 8.66
C GLY A 115 6.61 -9.60 8.17
N PRO A 116 5.62 -9.90 7.31
CA PRO A 116 4.76 -8.89 6.72
C PRO A 116 4.04 -8.07 7.81
N PRO A 117 3.80 -6.77 7.57
CA PRO A 117 3.03 -5.95 8.49
C PRO A 117 1.55 -6.37 8.51
N THR A 118 0.84 -5.95 9.55
CA THR A 118 -0.62 -5.95 9.60
C THR A 118 -1.08 -4.52 9.85
N VAL A 119 -2.04 -4.03 9.07
CA VAL A 119 -2.47 -2.62 9.14
C VAL A 119 -3.96 -2.53 9.39
N VAL A 120 -4.35 -1.69 10.34
CA VAL A 120 -5.75 -1.39 10.62
C VAL A 120 -6.01 0.09 10.45
N THR A 121 -7.11 0.40 9.77
CA THR A 121 -7.58 1.78 9.62
C THR A 121 -8.57 2.08 10.72
N LYS A 122 -8.35 3.20 11.40
CA LYS A 122 -9.29 3.75 12.37
C LYS A 122 -10.19 4.70 11.62
N GLN A 123 -11.44 4.31 11.46
CA GLN A 123 -12.46 5.28 11.09
C GLN A 123 -12.74 6.15 12.32
N GLY A 124 -12.13 7.33 12.36
CA GLY A 124 -12.44 8.31 13.39
C GLY A 124 -13.90 8.72 13.28
N SER A 125 -14.67 8.56 14.36
CA SER A 125 -16.03 9.10 14.48
C SER A 125 -16.08 10.63 14.51
N ALA A 126 -14.93 11.31 14.47
CA ALA A 126 -14.81 12.76 14.50
C ALA A 126 -13.58 13.24 13.71
N GLY A 127 -13.70 13.31 12.38
CA GLY A 127 -12.72 14.02 11.54
C GLY A 127 -12.65 13.52 10.10
N PRO A 128 -12.16 14.33 9.16
CA PRO A 128 -12.08 13.96 7.75
C PRO A 128 -10.90 13.02 7.41
N GLN A 129 -10.11 12.57 8.38
CA GLN A 129 -8.84 11.86 8.14
C GLN A 129 -8.87 10.45 8.73
N SER A 130 -8.48 9.45 7.95
CA SER A 130 -8.16 8.13 8.45
C SER A 130 -6.82 8.18 9.20
N ALA A 131 -6.86 7.85 10.49
CA ALA A 131 -5.66 7.40 11.18
C ALA A 131 -5.51 5.89 10.95
N TRP A 132 -4.29 5.38 11.01
CA TRP A 132 -4.05 3.95 10.91
C TRP A 132 -2.97 3.53 11.89
N ASP A 133 -3.05 2.27 12.28
CA ASP A 133 -2.05 1.60 13.11
C ASP A 133 -1.44 0.48 12.27
N LEU A 134 -0.10 0.40 12.26
CA LEU A 134 0.65 -0.69 11.63
C LEU A 134 1.35 -1.49 12.74
N PHE A 135 1.17 -2.80 12.70
CA PHE A 135 1.77 -3.76 13.61
C PHE A 135 2.77 -4.63 12.86
N ILE A 136 3.92 -4.88 13.47
CA ILE A 136 4.97 -5.66 12.83
C ILE A 136 5.88 -6.32 13.86
N VAL A 137 6.43 -7.48 13.54
CA VAL A 137 7.32 -8.24 14.44
C VAL A 137 8.78 -7.91 14.14
N GLY A 138 9.52 -7.52 15.18
CA GLY A 138 10.95 -7.29 15.12
C GLY A 138 11.76 -8.58 15.15
N TRP A 139 13.04 -8.50 14.80
CA TRP A 139 13.99 -9.62 14.94
C TRP A 139 14.27 -10.02 16.39
N ASP A 140 13.95 -9.13 17.34
CA ASP A 140 13.96 -9.44 18.78
C ASP A 140 12.67 -10.14 19.25
N LEU A 141 11.84 -10.58 18.30
CA LEU A 141 10.57 -11.30 18.52
C LEU A 141 9.52 -10.49 19.29
N LYS A 142 9.68 -9.18 19.37
CA LYS A 142 8.66 -8.29 19.95
C LYS A 142 7.70 -7.80 18.89
N LEU A 143 6.46 -7.55 19.33
CA LEU A 143 5.49 -6.85 18.52
C LEU A 143 5.74 -5.34 18.65
N TYR A 144 5.87 -4.68 17.51
CA TYR A 144 5.98 -3.23 17.41
C TYR A 144 4.72 -2.67 16.78
N HIS A 145 4.47 -1.40 17.08
CA HIS A 145 3.38 -0.65 16.51
C HIS A 145 3.81 0.77 16.15
N VAL A 146 3.34 1.29 15.02
CA VAL A 146 3.49 2.68 14.62
C VAL A 146 2.15 3.24 14.16
N GLN A 147 1.87 4.48 14.56
CA GLN A 147 0.70 5.23 14.12
C GLN A 147 1.03 6.05 12.88
N GLY A 148 0.10 6.08 11.94
CA GLY A 148 0.14 6.96 10.80
C GLY A 148 -1.14 7.79 10.66
N SER A 149 -0.97 8.95 10.04
CA SER A 149 -2.06 9.86 9.68
C SER A 149 -1.63 10.70 8.48
N PHE A 150 -2.56 11.37 7.81
CA PHE A 150 -2.23 12.36 6.78
C PHE A 150 -2.35 13.76 7.34
N ILE A 151 -1.44 14.64 6.94
CA ILE A 151 -1.54 16.08 7.16
C ILE A 151 -1.57 16.81 5.81
N TRP A 152 -2.32 17.89 5.73
CA TRP A 152 -2.28 18.78 4.58
C TRP A 152 -1.05 19.68 4.68
N GLN A 153 -0.22 19.71 3.64
CA GLN A 153 0.89 20.66 3.53
C GLN A 153 0.76 21.47 2.24
N ALA A 154 0.90 22.79 2.35
CA ALA A 154 1.04 23.65 1.18
C ALA A 154 2.36 23.30 0.47
N THR A 155 2.32 22.99 -0.82
CA THR A 155 3.53 22.62 -1.56
C THR A 155 4.29 23.90 -1.95
N PRO A 156 5.58 24.05 -1.62
CA PRO A 156 6.42 25.07 -2.23
C PRO A 156 6.54 24.82 -3.75
N PRO A 157 6.74 25.85 -4.58
CA PRO A 157 6.96 25.67 -6.01
C PRO A 157 8.16 24.72 -6.26
N GLY A 158 7.91 23.56 -6.88
CA GLY A 158 8.97 22.64 -7.34
C GLY A 158 9.00 21.25 -6.72
N HIS A 159 8.21 20.94 -5.69
CA HIS A 159 8.09 19.57 -5.16
C HIS A 159 6.94 18.80 -5.84
N GLY A 160 7.22 17.55 -6.23
CA GLY A 160 6.33 16.68 -7.01
C GLY A 160 4.93 16.56 -6.39
N ARG A 161 3.92 16.57 -7.26
CA ARG A 161 2.50 16.47 -6.88
C ARG A 161 2.20 15.10 -6.26
N GLY A 162 1.92 15.06 -4.96
CA GLY A 162 1.13 14.00 -4.35
C GLY A 162 -0.36 14.36 -4.41
N ALA A 163 -1.14 13.50 -5.07
CA ALA A 163 -2.62 13.40 -5.09
C ALA A 163 -3.44 14.72 -5.02
N GLY A 164 -3.82 15.22 -6.21
CA GLY A 164 -5.22 15.56 -6.51
C GLY A 164 -5.98 16.68 -5.78
N ALA A 165 -5.39 17.49 -4.89
CA ALA A 165 -6.14 18.55 -4.19
C ALA A 165 -6.28 19.84 -5.04
N PRO A 166 -7.51 20.37 -5.26
CA PRO A 166 -7.70 21.67 -5.88
C PRO A 166 -7.22 22.76 -4.92
N GLY A 167 -5.99 23.26 -5.10
CA GLY A 167 -5.45 24.35 -4.27
C GLY A 167 -3.93 24.44 -4.09
N GLY A 168 -3.12 23.59 -4.73
CA GLY A 168 -1.64 23.73 -4.65
C GLY A 168 -1.02 23.23 -3.33
N GLY A 169 -1.68 22.29 -2.65
CA GLY A 169 -1.12 21.52 -1.53
C GLY A 169 -1.00 20.04 -1.87
N ALA A 170 -0.31 19.28 -1.02
CA ALA A 170 -0.23 17.82 -1.09
C ALA A 170 -0.63 17.20 0.26
N PHE A 171 -1.25 16.02 0.20
CA PHE A 171 -1.42 15.17 1.38
C PHE A 171 -0.09 14.52 1.72
N VAL A 172 0.43 14.81 2.91
CA VAL A 172 1.71 14.28 3.37
C VAL A 172 1.47 13.36 4.56
N PRO A 173 1.99 12.14 4.52
CA PRO A 173 1.89 11.19 5.61
C PRO A 173 2.75 11.64 6.80
N ARG A 174 2.24 11.41 8.00
CA ARG A 174 2.93 11.62 9.27
C ARG A 174 2.97 10.30 10.03
N TRP A 175 4.17 9.93 10.46
CA TRP A 175 4.45 8.71 11.21
C TRP A 175 4.83 9.05 12.65
N GLY A 176 4.38 8.21 13.58
CA GLY A 176 4.95 8.12 14.92
C GLY A 176 6.27 7.36 14.92
N SER A 177 6.79 7.08 16.12
CA SER A 177 7.87 6.13 16.34
C SER A 177 7.33 4.70 16.41
N PHE A 178 8.18 3.73 16.10
CA PHE A 178 7.90 2.32 16.38
C PHE A 178 8.07 2.07 17.88
N GLU A 179 6.96 1.74 18.54
CA GLU A 179 6.95 1.44 19.96
C GLU A 179 6.75 -0.07 20.19
N PRO A 180 7.53 -0.71 21.07
CA PRO A 180 7.32 -2.11 21.42
C PRO A 180 6.07 -2.24 22.30
N LEU A 181 5.21 -3.21 21.98
CA LEU A 181 4.01 -3.54 22.77
C LEU A 181 4.27 -4.59 23.87
N GLY A 182 5.53 -4.98 24.06
CA GLY A 182 5.93 -6.07 24.95
C GLY A 182 5.99 -7.42 24.24
N GLY A 183 6.55 -8.42 24.92
CA GLY A 183 6.53 -9.82 24.48
C GLY A 183 5.38 -10.57 25.13
N LEU A 184 4.89 -11.62 24.47
CA LEU A 184 4.03 -12.61 25.13
C LEU A 184 4.88 -13.25 26.24
N THR A 185 4.64 -12.89 27.50
CA THR A 185 5.22 -13.63 28.63
C THR A 185 4.46 -14.94 28.77
N GLU A 186 5.20 -16.04 28.90
CA GLU A 186 4.67 -17.40 29.14
C GLU A 186 3.73 -17.48 30.35
#